data_AF-A0A656JNH0-F1
#
_entry.id   AF-A0A656JNH0-F1
#
_cell.length_a   1.000
_cell.length_b   1.000
_cell.length_c   1.000
_cell.angle_alpha   90.00
_cell.angle_beta   90.00
_cell.angle_gamma   90.00
#
_symmetry.space_group_name_H-M   'P 1'
#
loop_
_entity.id
_entity.type
_entity.pdbx_description
1 polymer ?
#
loop_
_entity_poly.entity_id
_entity_poly.type
_entity_poly.pdbx_seq_one_letter_code
_entity_poly.pdbx_strand_id
1 'polypeptide(L)'
;MAGSGFLLTGDAGVVQLDVTVFYKVTDPNAFVLQGDHVLPALDRLVNRSAVALTAARDLDTILVARPELIGADSQAAERRERLRG
;
A
#
# COMPACT_ATOMS: atom_id res chain seq x y z
N MET A 1 -13.92 6.56 -3.84
CA MET A 1 -13.59 5.24 -4.42
C MET A 1 -12.14 5.36 -4.89
N ALA A 2 -11.19 5.31 -3.95
CA ALA A 2 -9.77 5.39 -4.26
C ALA A 2 -9.32 3.97 -4.63
N GLY A 3 -8.57 3.83 -5.72
CA GLY A 3 -8.30 2.58 -6.41
C GLY A 3 -7.75 1.46 -5.50
N SER A 4 -8.61 0.53 -5.13
CA SER A 4 -8.26 -0.77 -4.53
C SER A 4 -7.93 -1.79 -5.63
N GLY A 5 -7.15 -1.38 -6.63
CA GLY A 5 -6.75 -2.26 -7.72
C GLY A 5 -5.54 -3.07 -7.30
N PHE A 6 -5.51 -4.35 -7.67
CA PHE A 6 -4.28 -5.12 -7.61
C PHE A 6 -3.21 -4.42 -8.46
N LEU A 7 -2.04 -4.20 -7.89
CA LEU A 7 -0.90 -3.55 -8.53
C LEU A 7 0.23 -4.57 -8.71
N LEU A 8 0.99 -4.39 -9.78
CA LEU A 8 2.18 -5.17 -10.04
C LEU A 8 3.40 -4.55 -9.39
N THR A 9 4.24 -5.40 -8.83
CA THR A 9 5.56 -5.06 -8.29
C THR A 9 6.64 -5.19 -9.37
N GLY A 10 7.85 -4.68 -9.10
CA GLY A 10 8.97 -4.73 -10.05
C GLY A 10 9.41 -6.15 -10.44
N ASP A 11 9.20 -7.11 -9.53
CA ASP A 11 9.48 -8.54 -9.67
C ASP A 11 8.27 -9.37 -10.15
N ALA A 12 7.26 -8.70 -10.72
CA ALA A 12 6.01 -9.32 -11.21
C ALA A 12 5.14 -10.00 -10.14
N GLY A 13 5.36 -9.68 -8.87
CA GLY A 13 4.42 -9.96 -7.80
C GLY A 13 3.17 -9.08 -7.88
N VAL A 14 2.14 -9.46 -7.11
CA VAL A 14 0.85 -8.75 -7.05
C VAL A 14 0.61 -8.29 -5.62
N VAL A 15 0.30 -7.01 -5.44
CA VAL A 15 -0.09 -6.42 -4.15
C VAL A 15 -1.43 -5.72 -4.22
N GLN A 16 -2.21 -5.80 -3.15
CA GLN A 16 -3.40 -4.97 -2.97
C GLN A 16 -3.06 -3.87 -1.98
N LEU A 17 -3.20 -2.61 -2.41
CA LEU A 17 -3.01 -1.44 -1.55
C LEU A 17 -4.36 -0.80 -1.26
N ASP A 18 -4.58 -0.48 0.01
CA ASP A 18 -5.63 0.44 0.43
C ASP A 18 -4.98 1.78 0.80
N VAL A 19 -5.39 2.85 0.14
CA VAL A 19 -4.75 4.16 0.24
C VAL A 19 -5.78 5.21 0.62
N THR A 20 -5.51 5.89 1.74
CA THR A 20 -6.32 7.03 2.19
C THR A 20 -5.54 8.32 2.03
N VAL A 21 -6.17 9.33 1.42
CA VAL A 21 -5.56 10.65 1.22
C VAL A 21 -6.29 11.71 2.03
N PHE A 22 -5.50 12.49 2.77
CA PHE A 22 -5.94 13.66 3.51
C PHE A 22 -5.41 14.90 2.81
N TYR A 23 -6.27 15.91 2.60
CA TYR A 23 -5.88 17.18 2.01
C TYR A 23 -6.57 18.35 2.75
N LYS A 24 -5.99 19.54 2.61
CA LYS A 24 -6.53 20.78 3.16
C LYS A 24 -6.69 21.79 2.03
N VAL A 25 -7.86 22.43 1.98
CA VAL A 25 -8.09 23.58 1.09
C VAL A 25 -7.40 24.81 1.68
N THR A 26 -6.48 25.41 0.92
CA THR A 26 -5.74 26.61 1.32
C THR A 26 -6.28 27.88 0.67
N ASP A 27 -6.90 27.77 -0.50
CA ASP A 27 -7.59 28.86 -1.21
C ASP A 27 -9.05 28.45 -1.48
N PRO A 28 -10.01 28.97 -0.69
CA PRO A 28 -11.43 28.67 -0.86
C PRO A 28 -12.00 29.15 -2.19
N ASN A 29 -11.52 30.28 -2.73
CA ASN A 29 -12.07 30.84 -3.97
C ASN A 29 -11.69 29.97 -5.16
N ALA A 30 -10.42 29.56 -5.25
CA ALA A 30 -9.96 28.63 -6.28
C ALA A 30 -10.69 27.27 -6.15
N PHE A 31 -10.90 26.80 -4.92
CA PHE A 31 -11.61 25.54 -4.67
C PHE A 31 -13.07 25.58 -5.12
N VAL A 32 -13.81 26.66 -4.89
CA VAL A 32 -15.21 26.75 -5.34
C VAL A 32 -15.29 26.75 -6.88
N LEU A 33 -14.34 27.39 -7.56
CA LEU A 33 -14.31 27.45 -9.03
C LEU A 33 -13.91 26.11 -9.68
N GLN A 34 -13.12 25.27 -9.00
CA GLN A 34 -12.54 24.05 -9.56
C GLN A 34 -12.91 22.77 -8.79
N GLY A 35 -13.78 22.86 -7.78
CA GLY A 35 -14.00 21.83 -6.77
C GLY A 35 -14.37 20.47 -7.36
N ASP A 36 -15.22 20.48 -8.39
CA ASP A 36 -15.68 19.27 -9.09
C ASP A 36 -14.52 18.48 -9.73
N HIS A 37 -13.40 19.13 -10.02
CA HIS A 37 -12.21 18.50 -10.60
C HIS A 37 -11.17 18.09 -9.56
N VAL A 38 -11.26 18.58 -8.32
CA VAL A 38 -10.27 18.31 -7.28
C VAL A 38 -10.24 16.83 -6.91
N LEU A 39 -11.40 16.22 -6.61
CA LEU A 39 -11.47 14.81 -6.24
C LEU A 39 -10.98 13.88 -7.39
N PRO A 40 -11.42 14.05 -8.66
CA PRO A 40 -10.85 13.29 -9.78
C PRO A 40 -9.35 13.50 -9.99
N ALA A 41 -8.84 14.72 -9.77
CA ALA A 41 -7.41 14.99 -9.90
C ALA A 41 -6.60 14.28 -8.81
N LEU A 42 -7.08 14.30 -7.56
CA LEU A 42 -6.47 13.57 -6.45
C LEU A 42 -6.49 12.07 -6.71
N ASP A 43 -7.60 11.51 -7.16
CA ASP A 43 -7.68 10.07 -7.47
C ASP A 43 -6.65 9.65 -8.54
N ARG A 44 -6.54 10.43 -9.64
CA ARG A 44 -5.51 10.19 -10.66
C ARG A 44 -4.09 10.30 -10.12
N LEU A 45 -3.83 11.27 -9.26
CA LEU A 45 -2.52 11.46 -8.65
C LEU A 45 -2.14 10.28 -7.74
N VAL A 46 -3.10 9.80 -6.94
CA VAL A 46 -2.93 8.65 -6.05
C VAL A 46 -2.66 7.39 -6.83
N ASN A 47 -3.50 7.09 -7.83
CA ASN A 47 -3.32 5.91 -8.67
C ASN A 47 -1.96 5.92 -9.37
N ARG A 48 -1.54 7.06 -9.94
CA ARG A 48 -0.21 7.19 -10.56
C ARG A 48 0.92 6.97 -9.55
N SER A 49 0.79 7.52 -8.35
CA SER A 49 1.82 7.41 -7.31
C SER A 49 1.92 5.98 -6.76
N ALA A 50 0.78 5.30 -6.59
CA ALA A 50 0.73 3.90 -6.17
C ALA A 50 1.41 2.99 -7.19
N VAL A 51 1.09 3.15 -8.49
CA VAL A 51 1.75 2.41 -9.57
C VAL A 51 3.26 2.66 -9.60
N ALA A 52 3.68 3.93 -9.52
CA ALA A 52 5.10 4.27 -9.54
C ALA A 52 5.86 3.69 -8.34
N LEU A 53 5.21 3.65 -7.16
CA LEU A 53 5.78 3.08 -5.95
C LEU A 53 5.91 1.56 -6.06
N THR A 54 4.86 0.85 -6.47
CA THR A 54 4.89 -0.62 -6.55
C THR A 54 5.80 -1.12 -7.66
N ALA A 55 5.78 -0.48 -8.84
CA ALA A 55 6.64 -0.87 -9.96
C ALA A 55 8.14 -0.69 -9.66
N ALA A 56 8.49 0.21 -8.73
CA ALA A 56 9.87 0.47 -8.35
C ALA A 56 10.39 -0.45 -7.23
N ARG A 57 9.57 -1.36 -6.70
CA ARG A 57 9.88 -2.18 -5.53
C ARG A 57 9.51 -3.65 -5.78
N ASP A 58 10.34 -4.55 -5.28
CA ASP A 58 10.01 -5.98 -5.25
C ASP A 58 8.99 -6.27 -4.15
N LEU A 59 8.25 -7.37 -4.28
CA LEU A 59 7.21 -7.77 -3.34
C LEU A 59 7.73 -7.87 -1.90
N ASP A 60 8.90 -8.48 -1.74
CA ASP A 60 9.59 -8.63 -0.44
C ASP A 60 9.91 -7.27 0.21
N THR A 61 10.20 -6.26 -0.62
CA THR A 61 10.50 -4.90 -0.13
C THR A 61 9.23 -4.16 0.32
N ILE A 62 8.07 -4.50 -0.27
CA ILE A 62 6.78 -3.91 0.09
C ILE A 62 6.20 -4.58 1.34
N LEU A 63 6.22 -5.91 1.41
CA LEU A 63 5.56 -6.64 2.49
C LEU A 63 6.37 -6.71 3.79
N VAL A 64 7.69 -6.46 3.75
CA VAL A 64 8.66 -6.54 4.87
C VAL A 64 8.73 -7.91 5.58
N ALA A 65 7.68 -8.72 5.49
CA ALA A 65 7.59 -10.09 5.93
C ALA A 65 7.41 -10.98 4.71
N ARG A 66 8.31 -11.96 4.57
CA ARG A 66 8.08 -13.11 3.68
C ARG A 66 7.07 -14.02 4.39
N PRO A 67 5.80 -14.08 3.96
CA PRO A 67 4.81 -14.92 4.63
C PRO A 67 5.22 -16.40 4.63
N GLU A 68 6.04 -16.85 3.68
CA GLU A 68 6.62 -18.19 3.64
C GLU A 68 7.62 -18.45 4.79
N LEU A 69 8.29 -17.41 5.29
CA LEU A 69 9.20 -17.49 6.43
C LEU A 69 8.48 -17.43 7.78
N ILE A 70 7.26 -16.88 7.86
CA ILE A 70 6.44 -16.94 9.09
C ILE A 70 6.12 -18.40 9.44
N GLY A 71 6.00 -19.29 8.45
CA GLY A 71 5.87 -20.73 8.66
C GLY A 71 7.08 -21.37 9.35
N ALA A 72 8.30 -20.85 9.15
CA ALA A 72 9.51 -21.39 9.78
C ALA A 72 9.63 -21.01 11.28
N ASP A 73 9.00 -19.92 11.70
CA ASP A 73 9.04 -19.44 13.09
C ASP A 73 8.07 -20.21 14.01
N SER A 74 7.16 -21.00 13.45
CA SER A 74 6.33 -21.94 14.19
C SER A 74 7.17 -23.00 14.92
N GLN A 75 8.30 -23.43 14.35
CA GLN A 75 9.25 -24.32 15.02
C GLN A 75 10.00 -23.62 16.17
N ALA A 76 10.27 -22.32 16.05
CA ALA A 76 10.89 -21.55 17.14
C ALA A 76 9.90 -21.35 18.31
N ALA A 77 8.62 -21.14 18.01
CA ALA A 77 7.54 -21.11 19.01
C ALA A 77 7.38 -22.47 19.71
N GLU A 78 7.35 -23.60 18.98
CA GLU A 78 7.33 -24.95 19.56
C GLU A 78 8.59 -25.27 20.38
N ARG A 79 9.76 -24.78 19.96
CA ARG A 79 11.03 -24.98 20.70
C ARG A 79 11.00 -24.28 22.06
N ARG A 80 10.40 -23.10 22.15
CA ARG A 80 10.24 -22.36 23.42
C ARG A 80 9.28 -23.06 24.38
N GLU A 81 8.20 -23.63 23.86
CA GLU A 81 7.22 -24.35 24.69
C GLU A 81 7.81 -25.66 25.24
N ARG A 82 8.66 -26.34 24.46
CA ARG A 82 9.45 -27.49 24.94
C ARG A 82 10.50 -27.15 26.00
N LEU A 83 10.93 -25.89 26.11
CA LEU A 83 11.88 -25.43 27.13
C LEU A 83 11.19 -24.93 28.41
N ARG A 84 9.85 -24.91 28.43
CA ARG A 84 9.02 -24.54 29.59
C ARG A 84 8.41 -25.75 30.31
N GLY A 85 8.69 -26.96 29.81
CA GLY A 85 8.41 -28.23 30.50
C GLY A 85 9.53 -28.62 31.45
#